data_AF-A0A7S0QZ89-F1
#
_entry.id   AF-A0A7S0QZ89-F1
#
_cell.length_a   1.000
_cell.length_b   1.000
_cell.length_c   1.000
_cell.angle_alpha   90.00
_cell.angle_beta   90.00
_cell.angle_gamma   90.00
#
_symmetry.space_group_name_H-M   'P 1'
#
loop_
_entity.id
_entity.type
_entity.pdbx_description
1 polymer ?
#
loop_
_entity_poly.entity_id
_entity_poly.type
_entity_poly.pdbx_seq_one_letter_code
_entity_poly.pdbx_strand_id
1 'polypeptide(L)'
;PPPSPPPAASLPVPTALAKPAEVDEPVRCMPRPWDSQSYQSLGKTLPFKGGDLEAPGVIDEVIRTRSYNCELIIFTTNEGGTLMAANSIYNMHKYGWDHYIVIARKEGHCKKLQSNSYLSIACGWSTFLWGHPGGKVWGVAECTHCADAFRLWVGRIHYLDVFIE
;
A
#
# COMPACT_ATOMS: atom_id res chain seq x y z
N PRO A 1 41.41 -34.89 7.53
CA PRO A 1 41.00 -33.67 6.81
C PRO A 1 39.49 -33.70 6.52
N PRO A 2 38.73 -32.65 6.85
CA PRO A 2 37.32 -32.59 6.47
C PRO A 2 37.18 -32.46 4.94
N PRO A 3 36.12 -33.01 4.33
CA PRO A 3 35.88 -32.91 2.90
C PRO A 3 35.57 -31.46 2.50
N SER A 4 36.10 -31.04 1.35
CA SER A 4 35.88 -29.72 0.76
C SER A 4 34.38 -29.47 0.50
N PRO A 5 33.89 -28.24 0.69
CA PRO A 5 32.50 -27.90 0.38
C PRO A 5 32.24 -27.99 -1.13
N PRO A 6 31.01 -28.34 -1.54
CA PRO A 6 30.64 -28.36 -2.95
C PRO A 6 30.68 -26.94 -3.54
N PRO A 7 30.95 -26.79 -4.85
CA PRO A 7 30.96 -25.50 -5.51
C PRO A 7 29.59 -24.83 -5.40
N ALA A 8 29.58 -23.55 -5.06
CA ALA A 8 28.37 -22.76 -4.95
C ALA A 8 27.62 -22.75 -6.30
N ALA A 9 26.39 -23.27 -6.30
CA ALA A 9 25.50 -23.11 -7.44
C ALA A 9 25.23 -21.61 -7.63
N SER A 10 25.70 -21.07 -8.75
CA SER A 10 25.39 -19.71 -9.18
C SER A 10 23.88 -19.62 -9.43
N LEU A 11 23.18 -18.88 -8.57
CA LEU A 11 21.78 -18.53 -8.80
C LEU A 11 21.69 -17.73 -10.12
N PRO A 12 20.70 -18.00 -10.97
CA PRO A 12 20.50 -17.23 -12.19
C PRO A 12 20.23 -15.77 -11.85
N VAL A 13 21.03 -14.89 -12.43
CA VAL A 13 20.87 -13.44 -12.38
C VAL A 13 19.52 -13.09 -13.02
N PRO A 14 18.60 -12.40 -12.33
CA PRO A 14 17.35 -11.96 -12.93
C PRO A 14 17.65 -11.08 -14.14
N THR A 15 17.25 -11.55 -15.31
CA THR A 15 17.35 -10.82 -16.56
C THR A 15 16.56 -9.52 -16.44
N ALA A 16 17.22 -8.41 -16.79
CA ALA A 16 16.72 -7.05 -16.99
C ALA A 16 15.25 -6.78 -16.60
N LEU A 17 15.08 -5.88 -15.62
CA LEU A 17 13.84 -5.16 -15.34
C LEU A 17 13.22 -4.68 -16.68
N ALA A 18 12.10 -5.29 -17.05
CA ALA A 18 11.28 -4.81 -18.14
C ALA A 18 10.91 -3.35 -17.86
N LYS A 19 11.03 -2.49 -18.89
CA LYS A 19 10.54 -1.12 -18.83
C LYS A 19 9.07 -1.15 -18.37
N PRO A 20 8.65 -0.33 -17.40
CA PRO A 20 7.24 -0.21 -17.09
C PRO A 20 6.52 0.26 -18.36
N ALA A 21 5.49 -0.47 -18.76
CA ALA A 21 4.63 -0.06 -19.85
C ALA A 21 4.03 1.30 -19.49
N GLU A 22 4.23 2.30 -20.35
CA GLU A 22 3.37 3.48 -20.39
C GLU A 22 1.98 2.98 -20.80
N VAL A 23 1.07 2.91 -19.82
CA VAL A 23 -0.34 2.59 -20.08
C VAL A 23 -1.08 3.92 -20.10
N ASP A 24 -1.35 4.40 -21.30
CA ASP A 24 -2.05 5.67 -21.60
C ASP A 24 -3.57 5.48 -21.77
N GLU A 25 -4.08 4.27 -21.53
CA GLU A 25 -5.52 4.00 -21.59
C GLU A 25 -6.18 4.20 -20.21
N PRO A 26 -7.33 4.91 -20.14
CA PRO A 26 -8.11 5.01 -18.91
C PRO A 26 -8.54 3.62 -18.46
N VAL A 27 -8.29 3.30 -17.18
CA VAL A 27 -8.63 2.02 -16.56
C VAL A 27 -10.14 1.81 -16.67
N ARG A 28 -10.60 1.00 -17.63
CA ARG A 28 -12.02 0.75 -17.85
C ARG A 28 -12.51 -0.31 -16.89
N CYS A 29 -13.25 0.12 -15.88
CA CYS A 29 -13.78 -0.74 -14.83
C CYS A 29 -15.00 -1.53 -15.27
N MET A 30 -14.80 -2.82 -15.50
CA MET A 30 -15.89 -3.77 -15.71
C MET A 30 -15.87 -4.79 -14.57
N PRO A 31 -16.96 -4.91 -13.78
CA PRO A 31 -17.08 -5.96 -12.78
C PRO A 31 -16.89 -7.31 -13.45
N ARG A 32 -15.86 -8.06 -13.07
CA ARG A 32 -15.68 -9.44 -13.54
C ARG A 32 -16.49 -10.39 -12.64
N PRO A 33 -16.85 -11.58 -13.14
CA PRO A 33 -17.36 -12.65 -12.28
C PRO A 33 -16.40 -12.89 -11.11
N TRP A 34 -16.93 -13.07 -9.91
CA TRP A 34 -16.18 -13.43 -8.72
C TRP A 34 -15.63 -14.86 -8.86
N ASP A 35 -14.53 -15.03 -9.59
CA ASP A 35 -13.69 -16.22 -9.55
C ASP A 35 -12.37 -15.91 -8.83
N SER A 36 -11.78 -16.92 -8.21
CA SER A 36 -10.60 -16.76 -7.33
C SER A 36 -9.32 -16.34 -8.05
N GLN A 37 -9.30 -16.36 -9.39
CA GLN A 37 -8.13 -15.99 -10.19
C GLN A 37 -8.22 -14.58 -10.76
N SER A 38 -9.43 -14.04 -10.91
CA SER A 38 -9.68 -12.73 -11.52
C SER A 38 -8.97 -11.57 -10.81
N TYR A 39 -8.57 -11.71 -9.55
CA TYR A 39 -7.92 -10.64 -8.78
C TYR A 39 -6.43 -10.89 -8.48
N GLN A 40 -5.83 -11.94 -9.07
CA GLN A 40 -4.38 -12.16 -8.95
C GLN A 40 -3.60 -11.08 -9.71
N SER A 41 -3.05 -10.12 -8.98
CA SER A 41 -2.41 -8.91 -9.51
C SER A 41 -0.89 -8.87 -9.35
N LEU A 42 -0.29 -9.91 -8.75
CA LEU A 42 1.15 -9.98 -8.58
C LEU A 42 1.89 -9.82 -9.91
N GLY A 43 2.78 -8.82 -9.97
CA GLY A 43 3.59 -8.49 -11.15
C GLY A 43 2.83 -7.69 -12.22
N LYS A 44 1.58 -7.31 -11.97
CA LYS A 44 0.71 -6.58 -12.91
C LYS A 44 0.44 -5.13 -12.48
N THR A 45 0.78 -4.79 -11.24
CA THR A 45 0.74 -3.45 -10.66
C THR A 45 2.08 -2.74 -10.85
N LEU A 46 2.05 -1.41 -10.83
CA LEU A 46 3.24 -0.57 -10.94
C LEU A 46 3.76 -0.16 -9.56
N PRO A 47 5.07 0.11 -9.40
CA PRO A 47 5.61 0.64 -8.16
C PRO A 47 4.98 2.00 -7.81
N PHE A 48 4.70 2.22 -6.53
CA PHE A 48 4.25 3.51 -6.00
C PHE A 48 5.33 4.09 -5.08
N LYS A 49 5.79 5.31 -5.37
CA LYS A 49 6.91 5.95 -4.65
C LYS A 49 6.52 6.44 -3.27
N GLY A 50 5.23 6.54 -2.99
CA GLY A 50 4.70 7.15 -1.78
C GLY A 50 4.54 8.65 -1.90
N GLY A 51 3.64 9.18 -1.07
CA GLY A 51 3.28 10.58 -1.05
C GLY A 51 2.23 10.84 0.03
N ASP A 52 1.99 12.12 0.28
CA ASP A 52 0.84 12.55 1.06
C ASP A 52 -0.42 12.40 0.20
N LEU A 53 -1.39 11.62 0.66
CA LEU A 53 -2.62 11.38 -0.09
C LEU A 53 -3.49 12.64 -0.22
N GLU A 54 -3.23 13.67 0.61
CA GLU A 54 -3.88 14.97 0.48
C GLU A 54 -3.21 15.88 -0.57
N ALA A 55 -2.04 15.49 -1.08
CA ALA A 55 -1.35 16.27 -2.09
C ALA A 55 -1.98 16.05 -3.49
N PRO A 56 -2.05 17.09 -4.33
CA PRO A 56 -2.62 16.99 -5.67
C PRO A 56 -1.97 15.86 -6.50
N GLY A 57 -2.81 15.04 -7.13
CA GLY A 57 -2.39 13.96 -8.04
C GLY A 57 -1.86 12.69 -7.38
N VAL A 58 -1.68 12.64 -6.06
CA VAL A 58 -1.17 11.44 -5.38
C VAL A 58 -2.22 10.33 -5.36
N ILE A 59 -3.50 10.66 -5.12
CA ILE A 59 -4.60 9.70 -5.22
C ILE A 59 -4.69 9.11 -6.63
N ASP A 60 -4.62 9.96 -7.66
CA ASP A 60 -4.66 9.51 -9.07
C ASP A 60 -3.48 8.57 -9.38
N GLU A 61 -2.28 8.87 -8.85
CA GLU A 61 -1.13 7.99 -8.98
C GLU A 61 -1.37 6.64 -8.31
N VAL A 62 -1.93 6.62 -7.09
CA VAL A 62 -2.28 5.37 -6.39
C VAL A 62 -3.27 4.55 -7.22
N ILE A 63 -4.35 5.17 -7.70
CA ILE A 63 -5.36 4.49 -8.51
C ILE A 63 -4.72 3.89 -9.76
N ARG A 64 -3.95 4.68 -10.50
CA ARG A 64 -3.30 4.27 -11.75
C ARG A 64 -2.26 3.16 -11.55
N THR A 65 -1.50 3.20 -10.46
CA THR A 65 -0.37 2.28 -10.25
C THR A 65 -0.74 1.03 -9.47
N ARG A 66 -1.66 1.13 -8.52
CA ARG A 66 -1.96 0.07 -7.55
C ARG A 66 -3.33 -0.57 -7.73
N SER A 67 -4.26 0.02 -8.47
CA SER A 67 -5.53 -0.66 -8.75
C SER A 67 -5.33 -1.77 -9.76
N TYR A 68 -6.05 -2.87 -9.59
CA TYR A 68 -6.08 -3.97 -10.57
C TYR A 68 -7.50 -4.46 -10.72
N ASN A 69 -7.99 -4.55 -11.96
CA ASN A 69 -9.37 -4.93 -12.25
C ASN A 69 -10.41 -4.11 -11.45
N CYS A 70 -10.10 -2.84 -11.25
CA CYS A 70 -10.92 -1.88 -10.51
C CYS A 70 -11.23 -2.27 -9.08
N GLU A 71 -10.28 -2.99 -8.49
CA GLU A 71 -10.17 -3.16 -7.06
C GLU A 71 -8.87 -2.52 -6.58
N LEU A 72 -8.95 -1.87 -5.42
CA LEU A 72 -7.82 -1.40 -4.64
C LEU A 72 -8.06 -1.82 -3.19
N ILE A 73 -7.13 -2.59 -2.64
CA ILE A 73 -7.21 -3.03 -1.24
C ILE A 73 -6.54 -1.98 -0.35
N ILE A 74 -7.29 -1.44 0.60
CA ILE A 74 -6.83 -0.38 1.49
C ILE A 74 -6.50 -0.94 2.87
N PHE A 75 -5.27 -0.71 3.33
CA PHE A 75 -4.86 -0.94 4.71
C PHE A 75 -4.55 0.39 5.39
N THR A 76 -5.06 0.62 6.58
CA THR A 76 -4.67 1.78 7.41
C THR A 76 -3.77 1.32 8.55
N THR A 77 -2.69 2.04 8.84
CA THR A 77 -1.78 1.66 9.92
C THR A 77 -1.21 2.85 10.70
N ASN A 78 -0.94 2.64 11.98
CA ASN A 78 -0.16 3.52 12.84
C ASN A 78 1.18 2.88 13.21
N GLU A 79 1.92 3.49 14.14
CA GLU A 79 3.24 3.01 14.55
C GLU A 79 3.19 1.57 15.07
N GLY A 80 2.26 1.27 15.99
CA GLY A 80 2.12 -0.07 16.56
C GLY A 80 1.64 -1.13 15.56
N GLY A 81 0.85 -0.74 14.57
CA GLY A 81 0.30 -1.64 13.54
C GLY A 81 1.22 -1.89 12.34
N THR A 82 2.40 -1.26 12.28
CA THR A 82 3.26 -1.30 11.09
C THR A 82 3.72 -2.72 10.73
N LEU A 83 4.14 -3.51 11.73
CA LEU A 83 4.53 -4.92 11.51
C LEU A 83 3.35 -5.80 11.10
N MET A 84 2.16 -5.55 11.65
CA MET A 84 0.96 -6.30 11.29
C MET A 84 0.56 -6.02 9.84
N ALA A 85 0.64 -4.76 9.41
CA ALA A 85 0.41 -4.39 8.01
C ALA A 85 1.39 -5.11 7.08
N ALA A 86 2.70 -5.10 7.39
CA ALA A 86 3.70 -5.80 6.61
C ALA A 86 3.43 -7.32 6.51
N ASN A 87 3.05 -7.96 7.62
CA ASN A 87 2.70 -9.39 7.62
C ASN A 87 1.44 -9.69 6.80
N SER A 88 0.41 -8.84 6.88
CA SER A 88 -0.78 -8.99 6.03
C SER A 88 -0.43 -8.88 4.56
N ILE A 89 0.41 -7.91 4.18
CA ILE A 89 0.87 -7.77 2.79
C ILE A 89 1.68 -8.99 2.35
N TYR A 90 2.57 -9.52 3.19
CA TYR A 90 3.31 -10.74 2.88
C TYR A 90 2.38 -11.93 2.60
N ASN A 91 1.31 -12.08 3.41
CA ASN A 91 0.32 -13.13 3.21
C ASN A 91 -0.46 -12.93 1.91
N MET A 92 -0.90 -11.71 1.61
CA MET A 92 -1.59 -11.39 0.35
C MET A 92 -0.71 -11.69 -0.86
N HIS A 93 0.56 -11.33 -0.78
CA HIS A 93 1.53 -11.58 -1.84
C HIS A 93 1.69 -13.08 -2.11
N LYS A 94 1.68 -13.92 -1.06
CA LYS A 94 1.68 -15.39 -1.20
C LYS A 94 0.46 -15.93 -1.95
N TYR A 95 -0.69 -15.24 -1.89
CA TYR A 95 -1.91 -15.58 -2.64
C TYR A 95 -2.00 -14.89 -4.02
N GLY A 96 -0.95 -14.17 -4.43
CA GLY A 96 -0.89 -13.53 -5.73
C GLY A 96 -1.55 -12.15 -5.80
N TRP A 97 -1.83 -11.51 -4.66
CA TRP A 97 -2.40 -10.17 -4.59
C TRP A 97 -1.33 -9.12 -4.28
N ASP A 98 -1.28 -8.09 -5.12
CA ASP A 98 -0.40 -6.92 -4.99
C ASP A 98 -1.15 -5.58 -5.23
N HIS A 99 -2.45 -5.58 -5.48
CA HIS A 99 -3.23 -4.36 -5.75
C HIS A 99 -3.71 -3.71 -4.45
N TYR A 100 -2.77 -3.19 -3.67
CA TYR A 100 -3.04 -2.57 -2.39
C TYR A 100 -2.33 -1.24 -2.21
N ILE A 101 -2.80 -0.47 -1.24
CA ILE A 101 -2.12 0.68 -0.66
C ILE A 101 -2.15 0.58 0.87
N VAL A 102 -1.01 0.81 1.52
CA VAL A 102 -0.95 1.05 2.96
C VAL A 102 -0.99 2.54 3.22
N ILE A 103 -1.98 3.00 3.97
CA ILE A 103 -2.16 4.37 4.40
C ILE A 103 -1.62 4.50 5.81
N ALA A 104 -0.45 5.10 5.93
CA ALA A 104 0.21 5.34 7.21
C ALA A 104 -0.24 6.66 7.84
N ARG A 105 -0.31 6.69 9.18
CA ARG A 105 -0.62 7.92 9.92
C ARG A 105 0.41 9.05 9.75
N LYS A 106 1.66 8.70 9.42
CA LYS A 106 2.78 9.64 9.28
C LYS A 106 3.73 9.15 8.19
N GLU A 107 4.35 10.09 7.47
CA GLU A 107 5.39 9.83 6.47
C GLU A 107 6.48 8.87 6.97
N GLY A 108 7.00 9.11 8.19
CA GLY A 108 8.09 8.29 8.74
C GLY A 108 7.75 6.80 8.88
N HIS A 109 6.49 6.45 9.13
CA HIS A 109 6.07 5.04 9.19
C HIS A 109 5.98 4.43 7.80
N CYS A 110 5.56 5.24 6.83
CA CYS A 110 5.48 4.85 5.46
C CYS A 110 6.86 4.53 4.87
N LYS A 111 7.82 5.44 5.10
CA LYS A 111 9.22 5.22 4.71
C LYS A 111 9.81 3.97 5.35
N LYS A 112 9.51 3.69 6.63
CA LYS A 112 9.93 2.44 7.30
C LYS A 112 9.37 1.19 6.61
N LEU A 113 8.10 1.20 6.19
CA LEU A 113 7.49 0.08 5.45
C LEU A 113 8.14 -0.12 4.08
N GLN A 114 8.40 0.98 3.37
CA GLN A 114 9.02 0.95 2.05
C GLN A 114 10.49 0.51 2.12
N SER A 115 11.25 0.94 3.14
CA SER A 115 12.69 0.65 3.24
C SER A 115 13.03 -0.72 3.81
N ASN A 116 12.21 -1.24 4.75
CA ASN A 116 12.52 -2.47 5.49
C ASN A 116 11.86 -3.72 4.93
N SER A 117 11.09 -3.61 3.84
CA SER A 117 10.42 -4.77 3.24
C SER A 117 11.19 -5.28 2.04
N TYR A 118 11.47 -6.59 2.01
CA TYR A 118 11.92 -7.31 0.82
C TYR A 118 10.95 -7.11 -0.38
N LEU A 119 9.69 -6.75 -0.10
CA LEU A 119 8.62 -6.57 -1.07
C LEU A 119 8.40 -5.14 -1.55
N SER A 120 9.11 -4.13 -1.00
CA SER A 120 8.87 -2.71 -1.30
C SER A 120 7.37 -2.34 -1.20
N ILE A 121 6.82 -2.37 0.02
CA ILE A 121 5.39 -2.14 0.30
C ILE A 121 4.90 -0.79 -0.26
N ALA A 122 3.88 -0.81 -1.12
CA ALA A 122 3.21 0.39 -1.59
C ALA A 122 2.53 1.12 -0.42
N CYS A 123 2.98 2.33 -0.14
CA CYS A 123 2.51 3.09 1.01
C CYS A 123 2.40 4.59 0.71
N GLY A 124 1.33 5.22 1.19
CA GLY A 124 1.18 6.67 1.29
C GLY A 124 0.91 7.08 2.75
N TRP A 125 0.96 8.37 3.05
CA TRP A 125 0.54 8.90 4.36
C TRP A 125 -0.58 9.91 4.20
N SER A 126 -1.28 10.18 5.30
CA SER A 126 -2.42 11.09 5.32
C SER A 126 -2.17 12.26 6.26
N THR A 127 -2.34 13.48 5.75
CA THR A 127 -2.45 14.70 6.57
C THR A 127 -3.89 15.15 6.82
N PHE A 128 -4.89 14.44 6.27
CA PHE A 128 -6.34 14.76 6.35
C PHE A 128 -6.81 15.20 7.75
N LEU A 129 -6.38 14.48 8.80
CA LEU A 129 -6.82 14.72 10.18
C LEU A 129 -5.80 15.49 11.04
N TRP A 130 -4.73 16.00 10.45
CA TRP A 130 -3.77 16.83 11.19
C TRP A 130 -4.31 18.25 11.32
N GLY A 131 -4.67 18.62 12.55
CA GLY A 131 -5.25 19.95 12.84
C GLY A 131 -6.74 20.07 12.46
N HIS A 132 -7.41 18.96 12.12
CA HIS A 132 -8.81 18.99 11.71
C HIS A 132 -9.73 19.50 12.85
N PRO A 133 -10.61 20.49 12.61
CA PRO A 133 -11.44 21.12 13.65
C PRO A 133 -12.39 20.13 14.33
N GLY A 134 -12.83 19.09 13.61
CA GLY A 134 -13.63 18.00 14.17
C GLY A 134 -12.96 17.32 15.37
N GLY A 135 -11.63 17.26 15.44
CA GLY A 135 -10.93 16.67 16.59
C GLY A 135 -11.29 17.32 17.93
N LYS A 136 -11.65 18.61 17.95
CA LYS A 136 -12.11 19.31 19.16
C LYS A 136 -13.51 18.87 19.57
N VAL A 137 -14.41 18.70 18.60
CA VAL A 137 -15.80 18.25 18.82
C VAL A 137 -15.84 16.87 19.45
N TRP A 138 -14.93 15.98 19.03
CA TRP A 138 -14.84 14.61 19.53
C TRP A 138 -13.96 14.44 20.78
N GLY A 139 -13.41 15.53 21.34
CA GLY A 139 -12.55 15.46 22.54
C GLY A 139 -11.20 14.77 22.32
N VAL A 140 -10.75 14.66 21.07
CA VAL A 140 -9.53 13.92 20.66
C VAL A 140 -8.43 14.84 20.10
N ALA A 141 -8.61 16.16 20.19
CA ALA A 141 -7.68 17.16 19.68
C ALA A 141 -6.32 17.14 20.39
N GLU A 142 -6.32 17.00 21.72
CA GLU A 142 -5.11 17.22 22.55
C GLU A 142 -4.33 15.94 22.86
N CYS A 143 -4.94 14.76 22.70
CA CYS A 143 -4.24 13.50 22.89
C CYS A 143 -3.77 12.89 21.57
N THR A 144 -2.48 13.03 21.28
CA THR A 144 -1.88 12.52 20.04
C THR A 144 -2.04 11.02 19.85
N HIS A 145 -1.95 10.22 20.93
CA HIS A 145 -2.03 8.75 20.88
C HIS A 145 -3.45 8.20 21.12
N CYS A 146 -4.25 8.81 21.99
CA CYS A 146 -5.63 8.36 22.28
C CYS A 146 -6.54 8.46 21.04
N ALA A 147 -6.20 9.37 20.14
CA ALA A 147 -6.94 9.64 18.94
C ALA A 147 -6.50 8.78 17.73
N ASP A 148 -5.52 7.88 17.89
CA ASP A 148 -5.03 7.05 16.78
C ASP A 148 -6.13 6.18 16.18
N ALA A 149 -6.84 5.43 17.02
CA ALA A 149 -7.91 4.55 16.56
C ALA A 149 -9.01 5.36 15.85
N PHE A 150 -9.39 6.51 16.41
CA PHE A 150 -10.36 7.41 15.80
C PHE A 150 -9.87 7.94 14.45
N ARG A 151 -8.62 8.42 14.37
CA ARG A 151 -8.06 8.95 13.11
C ARG A 151 -7.94 7.88 12.03
N LEU A 152 -7.56 6.65 12.40
CA LEU A 152 -7.54 5.53 11.46
C LEU A 152 -8.96 5.17 10.99
N TRP A 153 -9.94 5.18 11.89
CA TRP A 153 -11.33 4.91 11.56
C TRP A 153 -11.94 5.96 10.61
N VAL A 154 -11.80 7.25 10.94
CA VAL A 154 -12.29 8.34 10.08
C VAL A 154 -11.52 8.40 8.76
N GLY A 155 -10.19 8.24 8.79
CA GLY A 155 -9.36 8.19 7.59
C GLY A 155 -9.77 7.05 6.67
N ARG A 156 -10.11 5.87 7.22
CA ARG A 156 -10.61 4.76 6.42
C ARG A 156 -11.89 5.12 5.66
N ILE A 157 -12.86 5.77 6.31
CA ILE A 157 -14.11 6.17 5.66
C ILE A 157 -13.81 7.20 4.56
N HIS A 158 -13.03 8.22 4.88
CA HIS A 158 -12.63 9.25 3.93
C HIS A 158 -11.98 8.65 2.67
N TYR A 159 -11.03 7.74 2.83
CA TYR A 159 -10.37 7.12 1.69
C TYR A 159 -11.24 6.12 0.93
N LEU A 160 -12.20 5.47 1.58
CA LEU A 160 -13.20 4.69 0.85
C LEU A 160 -14.01 5.59 -0.08
N ASP A 161 -14.44 6.77 0.38
CA ASP A 161 -15.19 7.71 -0.45
C ASP A 161 -14.29 8.25 -1.59
N VAL A 162 -13.08 8.71 -1.27
CA VAL A 162 -12.12 9.29 -2.25
C VAL A 162 -11.71 8.30 -3.35
N PHE A 163 -11.58 7.01 -3.04
CA PHE A 163 -11.18 6.01 -4.05
C PHE A 163 -12.36 5.43 -4.85
N ILE A 164 -13.60 5.71 -4.44
CA ILE A 164 -14.82 5.25 -5.15
C ILE A 164 -15.31 6.27 -6.18
N GLU A 165 -15.09 7.56 -5.95
CA GLU A 165 -15.44 8.65 -6.86
C GLU A 165 -14.58 8.69 -8.14
#